data_AF-A0A928T329-F1
#
_entry.id   AF-A0A928T329-F1
#
_cell.length_a   1.000
_cell.length_b   1.000
_cell.length_c   1.000
_cell.angle_alpha   90.00
_cell.angle_beta   90.00
_cell.angle_gamma   90.00
#
_symmetry.space_group_name_H-M   'P 1'
#
loop_
_entity.id
_entity.type
_entity.pdbx_description
1 polymer ?
#
loop_
_entity_poly.entity_id
_entity_poly.type
_entity_poly.pdbx_seq_one_letter_code
_entity_poly.pdbx_strand_id
1 'polypeptide(L)'
;MAGMALLRLGSRLFLGGALSLVALHCSAGGDGGGGSAANGGGGTGANGGGGTGTGTGGDSGLIITTDGEAPDYSVDAFFAVDPPPPDCSDAGAQPIKPGGTPECPDDKNLQGCPCTSAGATAPCWPGKRKHRNRGACKDGVTTCQQSSEFKLAWGECQGYTGITPPTFEPDPNATGKAACTCFSGGYWDVKNTSPCFYTDGTGKVIGGVSTILEANGPRCPTQAEMDFATSKPPTQPFSPNTLKVDCNGYFKLCFKLQALSAKGAAKSAGDCQVMEVCTEGHYGLAGKGPNGTDGELPMPDLKSWITKPGAETTCAGLFYANGGYGSFSVKGISDECDQVDKTFLTFDYCPIYCNDPANKSKPECVNCTTGSGGPF
;
A
#
# COMPACT_ATOMS: atom_id res chain seq x y z
N MET A 1 36.03 57.54 -65.95
CA MET A 1 35.93 57.86 -64.50
C MET A 1 34.49 57.53 -64.11
N ALA A 2 34.23 56.37 -63.51
CA ALA A 2 34.20 56.14 -62.05
C ALA A 2 33.02 56.88 -61.38
N GLY A 3 32.08 56.21 -60.70
CA GLY A 3 31.91 54.76 -60.49
C GLY A 3 30.55 54.40 -59.86
N MET A 4 30.17 53.13 -59.94
CA MET A 4 28.97 52.57 -59.28
C MET A 4 29.21 52.35 -57.78
N ALA A 5 28.22 52.68 -56.94
CA ALA A 5 28.21 52.33 -55.52
C ALA A 5 27.05 51.37 -55.21
N LEU A 6 27.36 50.12 -54.85
CA LEU A 6 26.40 49.14 -54.32
C LEU A 6 26.04 49.49 -52.88
N LEU A 7 24.74 49.62 -52.56
CA LEU A 7 24.28 49.46 -51.19
C LEU A 7 24.22 47.97 -50.83
N ARG A 8 24.90 47.56 -49.74
CA ARG A 8 24.83 46.20 -49.20
C ARG A 8 23.63 46.06 -48.27
N LEU A 9 22.87 44.97 -48.42
CA LEU A 9 21.96 44.48 -47.38
C LEU A 9 22.78 44.04 -46.15
N GLY A 10 22.36 44.45 -44.97
CA GLY A 10 22.90 43.97 -43.70
C GLY A 10 22.18 42.70 -43.23
N SER A 11 22.70 41.52 -43.58
CA SER A 11 22.22 40.27 -42.99
C SER A 11 22.65 40.16 -41.54
N ARG A 12 21.69 40.18 -40.61
CA ARG A 12 21.93 39.82 -39.21
C ARG A 12 22.11 38.31 -39.10
N LEU A 13 23.36 37.88 -38.92
CA LEU A 13 23.70 36.49 -38.64
C LEU A 13 23.31 36.16 -37.19
N PHE A 14 22.15 35.53 -36.99
CA PHE A 14 21.85 34.91 -35.70
C PHE A 14 22.73 33.68 -35.53
N LEU A 15 23.72 33.75 -34.64
CA LEU A 15 24.43 32.56 -34.18
C LEU A 15 23.47 31.72 -33.33
N GLY A 16 22.93 30.65 -33.93
CA GLY A 16 22.28 29.58 -33.20
C GLY A 16 23.32 28.81 -32.40
N GLY A 17 23.60 29.24 -31.17
CA GLY A 17 24.39 28.47 -30.22
C GLY A 17 23.66 27.17 -29.89
N ALA A 18 24.17 26.04 -30.37
CA ALA A 18 23.61 24.73 -30.08
C ALA A 18 23.78 24.41 -28.58
N LEU A 19 22.71 24.62 -27.81
CA LEU A 19 22.67 24.28 -26.40
C LEU A 19 22.79 22.76 -26.26
N SER A 20 23.99 22.28 -25.93
CA SER A 20 24.26 20.85 -25.80
C SER A 20 23.69 20.34 -24.48
N LEU A 21 22.47 19.82 -24.52
CA LEU A 21 21.88 19.10 -23.39
C LEU A 21 22.62 17.78 -23.18
N VAL A 22 23.16 17.59 -21.98
CA VAL A 22 23.66 16.28 -21.52
C VAL A 22 22.56 15.60 -20.72
N ALA A 23 22.10 14.45 -21.19
CA ALA A 23 21.18 13.58 -20.47
C ALA A 23 21.98 12.72 -19.49
N LEU A 24 21.64 12.75 -18.20
CA LEU A 24 22.14 11.81 -17.21
C LEU A 24 20.98 10.94 -16.71
N HIS A 25 21.15 9.63 -16.85
CA HIS A 25 20.16 8.62 -16.54
C HIS A 25 20.56 7.87 -15.25
N CYS A 26 19.63 7.72 -14.31
CA CYS A 26 19.83 6.88 -13.13
C CYS A 26 19.59 5.40 -13.46
N SER A 27 20.59 4.74 -14.07
CA SER A 27 20.61 3.28 -14.26
C SER A 27 21.75 2.65 -13.46
N ALA A 28 21.39 1.79 -12.51
CA ALA A 28 22.33 0.86 -11.89
C ALA A 28 22.03 -0.56 -12.38
N GLY A 29 23.06 -1.29 -12.81
CA GLY A 29 22.93 -2.71 -13.15
C GLY A 29 22.65 -3.53 -11.89
N GLY A 30 21.62 -4.38 -11.95
CA GLY A 30 21.25 -5.22 -10.82
C GLY A 30 22.03 -6.53 -10.80
N ASP A 31 22.74 -6.78 -9.70
CA ASP A 31 23.01 -8.13 -9.21
C ASP A 31 22.05 -8.41 -8.05
N GLY A 32 21.31 -9.51 -8.11
CA GLY A 32 20.28 -9.84 -7.15
C GLY A 32 20.84 -10.36 -5.82
N GLY A 33 20.22 -9.95 -4.71
CA GLY A 33 20.59 -10.43 -3.36
C GLY A 33 19.42 -10.32 -2.39
N GLY A 34 18.66 -11.41 -2.24
CA GLY A 34 17.67 -11.53 -1.17
C GLY A 34 18.35 -11.72 0.18
N GLY A 35 17.89 -11.02 1.22
CA GLY A 35 18.45 -11.09 2.57
C GLY A 35 17.37 -11.27 3.63
N SER A 36 17.24 -12.48 4.16
CA SER A 36 16.46 -12.76 5.36
C SER A 36 17.19 -12.27 6.61
N ALA A 37 16.46 -11.71 7.59
CA ALA A 37 16.99 -11.35 8.91
C ALA A 37 16.32 -12.19 10.00
N ALA A 38 17.07 -12.57 11.04
CA ALA A 38 16.69 -13.61 11.99
C ALA A 38 16.68 -13.14 13.46
N ASN A 39 15.75 -13.76 14.21
CA ASN A 39 15.66 -14.06 15.64
C ASN A 39 16.63 -13.47 16.69
N GLY A 40 16.03 -13.12 17.83
CA GLY A 40 16.64 -12.99 19.17
C GLY A 40 15.99 -11.87 20.01
N GLY A 41 15.61 -12.02 21.28
CA GLY A 41 15.55 -13.20 22.15
C GLY A 41 15.45 -12.81 23.64
N GLY A 42 14.56 -13.48 24.39
CA GLY A 42 14.75 -13.79 25.83
C GLY A 42 14.30 -12.78 26.89
N GLY A 43 13.44 -13.22 27.82
CA GLY A 43 13.10 -12.52 29.07
C GLY A 43 12.24 -13.39 30.00
N THR A 44 12.67 -13.60 31.26
CA THR A 44 12.13 -14.61 32.19
C THR A 44 11.62 -14.05 33.53
N GLY A 45 10.56 -14.65 34.07
CA GLY A 45 10.12 -14.51 35.49
C GLY A 45 9.12 -13.37 35.76
N ALA A 46 8.31 -13.38 36.83
CA ALA A 46 8.03 -14.39 37.86
C ALA A 46 6.61 -14.13 38.44
N ASN A 47 5.79 -15.15 38.71
CA ASN A 47 5.44 -15.73 40.03
C ASN A 47 4.74 -14.81 41.06
N GLY A 48 3.69 -15.32 41.71
CA GLY A 48 2.88 -14.69 42.77
C GLY A 48 1.38 -14.82 42.47
N GLY A 49 0.69 -15.85 42.94
CA GLY A 49 -0.02 -15.87 44.24
C GLY A 49 -1.52 -15.62 43.98
N GLY A 50 -2.50 -16.34 44.51
CA GLY A 50 -2.56 -17.16 45.72
C GLY A 50 -3.89 -16.81 46.40
N GLY A 51 -4.95 -17.61 46.18
CA GLY A 51 -6.31 -17.24 46.58
C GLY A 51 -7.21 -18.45 46.76
N THR A 52 -7.20 -19.03 47.96
CA THR A 52 -8.08 -20.13 48.37
C THR A 52 -9.49 -19.66 48.69
N GLY A 53 -10.50 -20.34 48.14
CA GLY A 53 -11.91 -20.13 48.49
C GLY A 53 -12.68 -21.45 48.49
N THR A 54 -12.72 -22.13 49.64
CA THR A 54 -13.52 -23.35 49.84
C THR A 54 -15.00 -23.02 50.04
N GLY A 55 -15.88 -23.64 49.26
CA GLY A 55 -17.34 -23.61 49.43
C GLY A 55 -17.93 -24.99 49.16
N THR A 56 -18.74 -25.50 50.09
CA THR A 56 -19.30 -26.86 50.09
C THR A 56 -20.49 -27.02 49.14
N GLY A 57 -20.71 -28.24 48.65
CA GLY A 57 -21.84 -28.56 47.74
C GLY A 57 -23.14 -28.93 48.46
N GLY A 58 -24.17 -29.27 47.67
CA GLY A 58 -25.42 -29.86 48.17
C GLY A 58 -26.68 -29.40 47.43
N ASP A 59 -27.21 -30.29 46.59
CA ASP A 59 -28.63 -30.52 46.26
C ASP A 59 -29.57 -29.40 45.73
N SER A 60 -30.01 -29.62 44.48
CA SER A 60 -31.43 -29.71 44.07
C SER A 60 -32.44 -28.76 44.72
N GLY A 61 -32.55 -27.54 44.18
CA GLY A 61 -33.69 -26.65 44.40
C GLY A 61 -34.05 -25.87 43.15
N LEU A 62 -35.27 -26.06 42.63
CA LEU A 62 -35.83 -25.25 41.55
C LEU A 62 -36.16 -23.85 42.12
N ILE A 63 -35.25 -22.89 41.95
CA ILE A 63 -35.51 -21.48 42.31
C ILE A 63 -35.96 -20.74 41.04
N ILE A 64 -37.26 -20.44 40.97
CA ILE A 64 -37.78 -19.44 40.04
C ILE A 64 -37.60 -18.07 40.73
N THR A 65 -36.50 -17.38 40.47
CA THR A 65 -36.32 -15.97 40.88
C THR A 65 -37.10 -15.06 39.92
N THR A 66 -38.25 -14.54 40.35
CA THR A 66 -39.15 -13.65 39.58
C THR A 66 -38.67 -12.20 39.51
N ASP A 67 -37.36 -11.99 39.53
CA ASP A 67 -36.67 -10.70 39.53
C ASP A 67 -35.36 -10.75 38.73
N GLY A 68 -35.17 -11.85 37.96
CA GLY A 68 -34.28 -11.84 36.81
C GLY A 68 -34.90 -11.01 35.68
N GLU A 69 -34.38 -9.80 35.46
CA GLU A 69 -34.63 -9.04 34.24
C GLU A 69 -34.30 -9.95 33.05
N ALA A 70 -35.31 -10.26 32.22
CA ALA A 70 -35.14 -11.24 31.16
C ALA A 70 -34.00 -10.76 30.24
N PRO A 71 -32.99 -11.61 29.94
CA PRO A 71 -31.84 -11.19 29.15
C PRO A 71 -32.32 -10.51 27.86
N ASP A 72 -31.91 -9.26 27.68
CA ASP A 72 -32.44 -8.43 26.61
C ASP A 72 -31.88 -8.91 25.25
N TYR A 73 -32.69 -9.68 24.54
CA TYR A 73 -32.41 -10.11 23.17
C TYR A 73 -32.81 -9.06 22.12
N SER A 74 -32.89 -7.77 22.50
CA SER A 74 -33.11 -6.64 21.59
C SER A 74 -32.12 -6.63 20.43
N VAL A 75 -32.45 -5.86 19.40
CA VAL A 75 -31.53 -5.61 18.27
C VAL A 75 -30.26 -4.90 18.77
N ASP A 76 -30.42 -4.04 19.76
CA ASP A 76 -29.38 -3.17 20.29
C ASP A 76 -28.34 -3.97 21.10
N ALA A 77 -28.75 -4.91 21.95
CA ALA A 77 -27.84 -5.79 22.68
C ALA A 77 -26.91 -6.59 21.74
N PHE A 78 -27.44 -7.04 20.61
CA PHE A 78 -26.72 -7.84 19.62
C PHE A 78 -25.63 -7.03 18.88
N PHE A 79 -25.88 -5.74 18.64
CA PHE A 79 -24.96 -4.84 17.93
C PHE A 79 -24.12 -3.94 18.84
N ALA A 80 -24.45 -3.80 20.14
CA ALA A 80 -23.66 -3.03 21.10
C ALA A 80 -22.25 -3.62 21.30
N VAL A 81 -22.14 -4.96 21.35
CA VAL A 81 -20.85 -5.66 21.56
C VAL A 81 -20.13 -5.92 20.22
N ASP A 82 -20.90 -6.23 19.18
CA ASP A 82 -20.38 -6.53 17.85
C ASP A 82 -21.18 -5.83 16.74
N PRO A 83 -20.93 -4.52 16.53
CA PRO A 83 -21.67 -3.73 15.57
C PRO A 83 -21.42 -4.21 14.14
N PRO A 84 -22.42 -4.01 13.26
CA PRO A 84 -22.31 -4.33 11.85
C PRO A 84 -21.22 -3.47 11.19
N PRO A 85 -20.66 -3.89 10.05
CA PRO A 85 -19.82 -3.01 9.25
C PRO A 85 -20.60 -1.75 8.86
N PRO A 86 -19.97 -0.56 8.83
CA PRO A 86 -20.57 0.62 8.21
C PRO A 86 -20.92 0.32 6.74
N ASP A 87 -22.12 0.73 6.33
CA ASP A 87 -22.61 0.67 4.95
C ASP A 87 -22.29 2.01 4.26
N CYS A 88 -21.85 1.95 3.01
CA CYS A 88 -21.50 3.11 2.19
C CYS A 88 -22.63 3.56 1.25
N SER A 89 -23.74 2.82 1.22
CA SER A 89 -24.94 3.27 0.53
C SER A 89 -25.67 4.32 1.37
N ASP A 90 -25.99 5.47 0.76
CA ASP A 90 -26.80 6.54 1.38
C ASP A 90 -28.23 6.11 1.73
N ALA A 91 -28.61 4.87 1.43
CA ALA A 91 -29.82 4.25 1.91
C ALA A 91 -29.60 3.80 3.37
N GLY A 92 -30.30 4.44 4.31
CA GLY A 92 -30.30 4.07 5.74
C GLY A 92 -30.97 2.71 6.05
N ALA A 93 -30.67 1.68 5.25
CA ALA A 93 -31.05 0.31 5.47
C ALA A 93 -30.45 -0.15 6.80
N GLN A 94 -31.30 -0.48 7.76
CA GLN A 94 -30.83 -1.10 8.99
C GLN A 94 -30.23 -2.48 8.64
N PRO A 95 -28.98 -2.76 9.01
CA PRO A 95 -28.34 -4.02 8.69
C PRO A 95 -29.16 -5.18 9.27
N ILE A 96 -29.33 -6.23 8.46
CA ILE A 96 -30.19 -7.37 8.78
C ILE A 96 -29.78 -7.94 10.15
N LYS A 97 -30.71 -7.94 11.11
CA LYS A 97 -30.48 -8.54 12.44
C LYS A 97 -30.14 -10.04 12.23
N PRO A 98 -28.95 -10.50 12.62
CA PRO A 98 -28.63 -11.92 12.53
C PRO A 98 -29.47 -12.72 13.53
N GLY A 99 -29.69 -14.00 13.23
CA GLY A 99 -30.35 -14.93 14.14
C GLY A 99 -29.47 -15.35 15.31
N GLY A 100 -30.01 -16.19 16.18
CA GLY A 100 -29.32 -16.73 17.35
C GLY A 100 -29.31 -15.76 18.55
N THR A 101 -28.34 -15.95 19.44
CA THR A 101 -28.13 -15.10 20.63
C THR A 101 -26.84 -14.27 20.49
N PRO A 102 -26.59 -13.25 21.32
CA PRO A 102 -25.32 -12.50 21.28
C PRO A 102 -24.07 -13.39 21.47
N GLU A 103 -24.21 -14.48 22.23
CA GLU A 103 -23.16 -15.48 22.50
C GLU A 103 -23.04 -16.50 21.36
N CYS A 104 -24.17 -16.91 20.78
CA CYS A 104 -24.25 -17.83 19.66
C CYS A 104 -25.02 -17.22 18.48
N PRO A 105 -24.39 -16.30 17.73
CA PRO A 105 -25.00 -15.66 16.58
C PRO A 105 -24.94 -16.58 15.34
N ASP A 106 -26.09 -16.77 14.69
CA ASP A 106 -26.26 -17.72 13.57
C ASP A 106 -25.36 -17.39 12.36
N ASP A 107 -25.00 -16.11 12.17
CA ASP A 107 -24.15 -15.71 11.04
C ASP A 107 -22.68 -16.13 11.20
N LYS A 108 -22.22 -16.43 12.43
CA LYS A 108 -20.80 -16.70 12.72
C LYS A 108 -20.43 -18.16 12.98
N ASN A 109 -21.41 -19.00 13.31
CA ASN A 109 -21.20 -20.44 13.60
C ASN A 109 -20.02 -20.68 14.56
N LEU A 110 -20.03 -20.01 15.71
CA LEU A 110 -18.94 -20.09 16.70
C LEU A 110 -18.84 -21.49 17.31
N GLN A 111 -17.62 -21.89 17.67
CA GLN A 111 -17.35 -23.18 18.32
C GLN A 111 -18.20 -23.36 19.58
N GLY A 112 -18.86 -24.52 19.71
CA GLY A 112 -19.76 -24.84 20.82
C GLY A 112 -21.21 -24.38 20.65
N CYS A 113 -21.51 -23.54 19.65
CA CYS A 113 -22.89 -23.12 19.36
C CYS A 113 -23.70 -24.21 18.66
N PRO A 114 -25.03 -24.28 18.88
CA PRO A 114 -25.87 -25.35 18.37
C PRO A 114 -25.92 -25.37 16.84
N CYS A 115 -26.02 -26.57 16.27
CA CYS A 115 -26.12 -26.79 14.83
C CYS A 115 -27.15 -27.89 14.50
N THR A 116 -27.72 -27.83 13.28
CA THR A 116 -28.93 -28.59 12.94
C THR A 116 -28.70 -30.03 12.50
N SER A 117 -27.50 -30.41 12.05
CA SER A 117 -27.22 -31.75 11.51
C SER A 117 -25.73 -32.08 11.58
N ALA A 118 -25.39 -33.22 12.21
CA ALA A 118 -24.01 -33.69 12.30
C ALA A 118 -23.38 -33.84 10.89
N GLY A 119 -22.14 -33.37 10.73
CA GLY A 119 -21.44 -33.35 9.45
C GLY A 119 -21.80 -32.19 8.52
N ALA A 120 -22.80 -31.35 8.85
CA ALA A 120 -23.02 -30.10 8.11
C ALA A 120 -21.80 -29.17 8.24
N THR A 121 -21.47 -28.45 7.17
CA THR A 121 -20.38 -27.47 7.13
C THR A 121 -20.92 -26.07 6.89
N ALA A 122 -20.36 -25.06 7.56
CA ALA A 122 -20.75 -23.66 7.36
C ALA A 122 -19.54 -22.71 7.43
N PRO A 123 -19.61 -21.53 6.80
CA PRO A 123 -18.65 -20.45 7.04
C PRO A 123 -18.69 -20.03 8.51
N CYS A 124 -17.52 -19.80 9.11
CA CYS A 124 -17.39 -19.39 10.50
C CYS A 124 -16.47 -18.18 10.67
N TRP A 125 -16.74 -17.39 11.70
CA TRP A 125 -15.99 -16.18 11.99
C TRP A 125 -15.85 -15.92 13.49
N PRO A 126 -14.68 -16.20 14.10
CA PRO A 126 -14.45 -15.93 15.53
C PRO A 126 -14.27 -14.45 15.86
N GLY A 127 -14.12 -13.59 14.83
CA GLY A 127 -13.89 -12.16 14.97
C GLY A 127 -15.14 -11.28 15.12
N LYS A 128 -14.93 -9.97 15.09
CA LYS A 128 -16.01 -8.96 15.03
C LYS A 128 -16.59 -8.82 13.61
N ARG A 129 -17.89 -8.55 13.47
CA ARG A 129 -18.56 -8.39 12.15
C ARG A 129 -17.94 -7.30 11.29
N LYS A 130 -17.62 -6.15 11.90
CA LYS A 130 -16.90 -5.05 11.26
C LYS A 130 -15.48 -5.37 10.73
N HIS A 131 -15.02 -6.60 10.90
CA HIS A 131 -13.73 -7.10 10.39
C HIS A 131 -13.88 -8.34 9.50
N ARG A 132 -15.09 -8.89 9.38
CA ARG A 132 -15.38 -10.09 8.61
C ARG A 132 -15.21 -9.80 7.12
N ASN A 133 -14.49 -10.67 6.41
CA ASN A 133 -14.21 -10.59 4.98
C ASN A 133 -13.43 -9.33 4.51
N ARG A 134 -12.89 -8.50 5.42
CA ARG A 134 -12.15 -7.25 5.12
C ARG A 134 -10.63 -7.43 5.04
N GLY A 135 -9.98 -6.89 4.01
CA GLY A 135 -8.52 -7.00 3.84
C GLY A 135 -8.06 -8.47 3.87
N ALA A 136 -7.01 -8.77 4.62
CA ALA A 136 -6.54 -10.14 4.87
C ALA A 136 -7.48 -11.04 5.70
N CYS A 137 -8.58 -10.50 6.25
CA CYS A 137 -9.48 -11.22 7.13
C CYS A 137 -10.59 -11.95 6.36
N LYS A 138 -10.64 -13.28 6.43
CA LYS A 138 -11.58 -14.14 5.67
C LYS A 138 -12.18 -15.23 6.56
N ASP A 139 -13.44 -15.57 6.30
CA ASP A 139 -14.16 -16.66 6.98
C ASP A 139 -13.42 -18.01 6.86
N GLY A 140 -13.45 -18.78 7.93
CA GLY A 140 -13.06 -20.19 7.91
C GLY A 140 -14.25 -21.10 7.62
N VAL A 141 -14.04 -22.41 7.75
CA VAL A 141 -15.09 -23.42 7.71
C VAL A 141 -15.14 -24.19 9.03
N THR A 142 -16.34 -24.33 9.61
CA THR A 142 -16.59 -25.22 10.75
C THR A 142 -17.45 -26.40 10.30
N THR A 143 -17.35 -27.50 11.03
CA THR A 143 -18.18 -28.69 10.85
C THR A 143 -19.01 -28.94 12.11
N CYS A 144 -20.29 -29.23 11.95
CA CYS A 144 -21.20 -29.59 13.03
C CYS A 144 -20.83 -30.98 13.57
N GLN A 145 -20.47 -31.06 14.85
CA GLN A 145 -20.00 -32.27 15.52
C GLN A 145 -20.94 -32.68 16.65
N GLN A 146 -20.98 -33.98 16.97
CA GLN A 146 -21.68 -34.47 18.15
C GLN A 146 -20.82 -34.21 19.39
N SER A 147 -21.17 -33.17 20.15
CA SER A 147 -20.45 -32.74 21.35
C SER A 147 -20.83 -33.56 22.59
N SER A 148 -22.05 -34.10 22.63
CA SER A 148 -22.49 -35.10 23.60
C SER A 148 -23.61 -35.97 23.04
N GLU A 149 -24.04 -36.99 23.79
CA GLU A 149 -25.06 -37.98 23.38
C GLU A 149 -26.31 -37.34 22.74
N PHE A 150 -26.73 -36.17 23.22
CA PHE A 150 -27.91 -35.43 22.72
C PHE A 150 -27.63 -34.00 22.25
N LYS A 151 -26.36 -33.61 22.03
CA LYS A 151 -26.02 -32.24 21.59
C LYS A 151 -25.13 -32.23 20.35
N LEU A 152 -25.60 -31.52 19.34
CA LEU A 152 -24.83 -31.11 18.17
C LEU A 152 -24.33 -29.69 18.38
N ALA A 153 -23.04 -29.46 18.14
CA ALA A 153 -22.43 -28.14 18.21
C ALA A 153 -21.40 -27.94 17.08
N TRP A 154 -21.23 -26.70 16.64
CA TRP A 154 -20.17 -26.34 15.71
C TRP A 154 -18.79 -26.63 16.32
N GLY A 155 -17.94 -27.31 15.56
CA GLY A 155 -16.55 -27.55 15.93
C GLY A 155 -15.68 -26.29 15.79
N GLU A 156 -14.37 -26.47 15.90
CA GLU A 156 -13.40 -25.40 15.66
C GLU A 156 -13.56 -24.80 14.27
N CYS A 157 -13.38 -23.48 14.19
CA CYS A 157 -13.34 -22.77 12.92
C CYS A 157 -11.98 -23.00 12.27
N GLN A 158 -11.93 -23.68 11.11
CA GLN A 158 -10.67 -24.00 10.44
C GLN A 158 -10.43 -23.09 9.24
N GLY A 159 -9.19 -22.63 9.06
CA GLY A 159 -8.79 -21.85 7.88
C GLY A 159 -9.27 -20.40 7.82
N TYR A 160 -9.82 -19.84 8.90
CA TYR A 160 -10.07 -18.40 9.00
C TYR A 160 -8.74 -17.64 9.06
N THR A 161 -8.68 -16.44 8.48
CA THR A 161 -7.47 -15.63 8.42
C THR A 161 -7.64 -14.25 9.06
N GLY A 162 -6.53 -13.63 9.45
CA GLY A 162 -6.44 -12.19 9.76
C GLY A 162 -6.89 -11.74 11.16
N ILE A 163 -7.46 -12.60 12.01
CA ILE A 163 -7.68 -12.28 13.44
C ILE A 163 -7.33 -13.49 14.29
N THR A 164 -6.35 -13.39 15.19
CA THR A 164 -6.08 -14.42 16.21
C THR A 164 -6.62 -14.03 17.58
N PRO A 165 -7.62 -14.79 18.08
CA PRO A 165 -7.66 -15.23 19.47
C PRO A 165 -7.90 -16.76 19.56
N PRO A 166 -7.56 -17.45 20.68
CA PRO A 166 -7.12 -16.92 21.97
C PRO A 166 -5.61 -17.04 22.26
N THR A 167 -4.82 -17.64 21.36
CA THR A 167 -3.34 -17.58 21.42
C THR A 167 -2.79 -16.89 20.18
N PHE A 168 -1.73 -16.10 20.39
CA PHE A 168 -1.15 -15.21 19.40
C PHE A 168 0.04 -15.86 18.69
N GLU A 169 0.36 -15.32 17.51
CA GLU A 169 1.44 -15.66 16.56
C GLU A 169 1.20 -16.86 15.61
N PRO A 170 1.78 -16.84 14.38
CA PRO A 170 2.66 -15.81 13.81
C PRO A 170 2.17 -15.16 12.50
N ASP A 171 2.10 -13.82 12.54
CA ASP A 171 2.93 -12.97 11.68
C ASP A 171 3.63 -11.92 12.58
N PRO A 172 4.90 -11.55 12.34
CA PRO A 172 5.63 -10.61 13.21
C PRO A 172 5.30 -9.10 13.06
N ASN A 173 4.46 -8.64 12.12
CA ASN A 173 4.30 -7.18 11.84
C ASN A 173 2.86 -6.66 11.68
N ALA A 174 1.83 -7.51 11.52
CA ALA A 174 0.43 -7.05 11.42
C ALA A 174 -0.50 -7.73 12.43
N THR A 175 -0.68 -7.13 13.62
CA THR A 175 -1.55 -7.67 14.68
C THR A 175 -2.85 -6.87 14.88
N GLY A 176 -3.96 -7.60 15.06
CA GLY A 176 -5.24 -7.03 15.50
C GLY A 176 -5.99 -6.20 14.44
N LYS A 177 -6.59 -5.07 14.85
CA LYS A 177 -7.49 -4.24 14.02
C LYS A 177 -6.90 -3.87 12.65
N ALA A 178 -5.57 -3.70 12.56
CA ALA A 178 -4.86 -3.32 11.34
C ALA A 178 -4.73 -4.46 10.30
N ALA A 179 -4.87 -5.73 10.70
CA ALA A 179 -4.87 -6.86 9.76
C ALA A 179 -6.17 -6.95 8.95
N CYS A 180 -7.26 -6.34 9.42
CA CYS A 180 -8.58 -6.31 8.76
C CYS A 180 -8.95 -4.95 8.18
N THR A 181 -7.97 -4.08 7.89
CA THR A 181 -8.18 -2.86 7.11
C THR A 181 -7.74 -3.07 5.68
N CYS A 182 -8.38 -2.36 4.76
CA CYS A 182 -7.96 -2.24 3.38
C CYS A 182 -6.47 -1.83 3.26
N PHE A 183 -5.72 -2.44 2.34
CA PHE A 183 -4.26 -2.38 2.23
C PHE A 183 -3.50 -2.94 3.46
N SER A 184 -3.99 -4.03 4.08
CA SER A 184 -3.22 -4.82 5.05
C SER A 184 -2.31 -5.86 4.40
N GLY A 185 -2.54 -6.20 3.13
CA GLY A 185 -1.62 -6.99 2.30
C GLY A 185 -1.80 -6.76 0.80
N GLY A 186 -0.72 -7.00 0.04
CA GLY A 186 -0.70 -6.86 -1.42
C GLY A 186 0.63 -6.33 -1.94
N TYR A 187 0.62 -5.81 -3.18
CA TYR A 187 1.78 -5.23 -3.84
C TYR A 187 1.33 -4.23 -4.92
N TRP A 188 2.02 -3.09 -5.04
CA TRP A 188 1.94 -2.21 -6.22
C TRP A 188 3.20 -2.37 -7.06
N ASP A 189 3.07 -2.94 -8.26
CA ASP A 189 4.18 -3.03 -9.20
C ASP A 189 4.22 -1.77 -10.07
N VAL A 190 5.39 -1.14 -10.12
CA VAL A 190 5.69 -0.03 -11.02
C VAL A 190 7.00 -0.37 -11.74
N LYS A 191 6.88 -0.76 -13.00
CA LYS A 191 7.98 -1.32 -13.82
C LYS A 191 9.13 -0.35 -14.07
N ASN A 192 8.89 0.95 -13.97
CA ASN A 192 9.88 2.00 -14.17
C ASN A 192 9.65 3.17 -13.22
N THR A 193 10.68 3.53 -12.47
CA THR A 193 10.67 4.67 -11.54
C THR A 193 11.81 5.65 -11.79
N SER A 194 12.70 5.33 -12.73
CA SER A 194 13.96 6.06 -12.96
C SER A 194 13.72 7.46 -13.51
N PRO A 195 14.17 8.52 -12.82
CA PRO A 195 14.18 9.88 -13.37
C PRO A 195 15.36 10.09 -14.33
N CYS A 196 15.22 11.05 -15.23
CA CYS A 196 16.34 11.67 -15.94
C CYS A 196 16.50 13.12 -15.51
N PHE A 197 17.75 13.58 -15.45
CA PHE A 197 18.09 14.96 -15.16
C PHE A 197 18.92 15.55 -16.28
N TYR A 198 18.67 16.83 -16.56
CA TYR A 198 19.30 17.56 -17.64
C TYR A 198 20.05 18.77 -17.10
N THR A 199 21.24 19.02 -17.65
CA THR A 199 22.03 20.22 -17.37
C THR A 199 22.15 21.09 -18.62
N ASP A 200 22.30 22.40 -18.43
CA ASP A 200 22.77 23.31 -19.47
C ASP A 200 24.29 23.17 -19.71
N GLY A 201 24.81 23.93 -20.68
CA GLY A 201 26.25 23.97 -21.00
C GLY A 201 27.15 24.54 -19.89
N THR A 202 26.60 24.99 -18.76
CA THR A 202 27.35 25.39 -17.56
C THR A 202 27.37 24.31 -16.47
N GLY A 203 26.70 23.18 -16.71
CA GLY A 203 26.51 22.11 -15.73
C GLY A 203 25.40 22.36 -14.71
N LYS A 204 24.63 23.45 -14.86
CA LYS A 204 23.48 23.74 -13.99
C LYS A 204 22.29 22.89 -14.43
N VAL A 205 21.63 22.25 -13.46
CA VAL A 205 20.40 21.47 -13.72
C VAL A 205 19.28 22.39 -14.19
N ILE A 206 18.70 22.06 -15.35
CA ILE A 206 17.57 22.77 -15.97
C ILE A 206 16.22 22.08 -15.71
N GLY A 207 16.24 20.84 -15.22
CA GLY A 207 15.04 20.14 -14.75
C GLY A 207 15.21 18.62 -14.68
N GLY A 208 14.16 17.96 -14.20
CA GLY A 208 13.99 16.51 -14.21
C GLY A 208 12.80 16.08 -15.08
N VAL A 209 12.85 14.87 -15.62
CA VAL A 209 11.81 14.32 -16.51
C VAL A 209 11.66 12.81 -16.32
N SER A 210 10.48 12.27 -16.57
CA SER A 210 10.25 10.84 -16.69
C SER A 210 11.12 10.24 -17.80
N THR A 211 11.68 9.06 -17.53
CA THR A 211 12.23 8.20 -18.58
C THR A 211 11.11 7.66 -19.49
N ILE A 212 11.49 7.28 -20.71
CA ILE A 212 10.65 6.50 -21.63
C ILE A 212 11.08 5.04 -21.50
N LEU A 213 10.13 4.12 -21.30
CA LEU A 213 10.40 2.68 -21.30
C LEU A 213 10.38 2.12 -22.72
N GLU A 214 11.50 1.53 -23.15
CA GLU A 214 11.64 0.86 -24.45
C GLU A 214 12.00 -0.63 -24.27
N ALA A 215 11.99 -1.40 -25.37
CA ALA A 215 12.29 -2.84 -25.35
C ALA A 215 13.68 -3.18 -24.77
N ASN A 216 14.62 -2.24 -24.81
CA ASN A 216 15.98 -2.38 -24.28
C ASN A 216 16.14 -1.79 -22.86
N GLY A 217 15.05 -1.40 -22.20
CA GLY A 217 15.04 -0.75 -20.89
C GLY A 217 14.63 0.73 -20.93
N PRO A 218 14.66 1.42 -19.78
CA PRO A 218 14.32 2.84 -19.70
C PRO A 218 15.45 3.70 -20.31
N ARG A 219 15.08 4.76 -21.03
CA ARG A 219 16.01 5.79 -21.52
C ARG A 219 15.52 7.21 -21.22
N CYS A 220 16.41 8.19 -21.34
CA CYS A 220 15.99 9.58 -21.28
C CYS A 220 15.30 10.03 -22.59
N PRO A 221 14.29 10.91 -22.51
CA PRO A 221 13.64 11.50 -23.68
C PRO A 221 14.53 12.58 -24.30
N THR A 222 14.57 12.65 -25.62
CA THR A 222 15.28 13.71 -26.37
C THR A 222 14.55 15.05 -26.31
N GLN A 223 15.23 16.15 -26.66
CA GLN A 223 14.63 17.50 -26.75
C GLN A 223 13.55 17.65 -27.86
N ALA A 224 13.36 16.63 -28.72
CA ALA A 224 12.21 16.58 -29.61
C ALA A 224 10.97 15.97 -28.93
N GLU A 225 11.19 15.07 -27.97
CA GLU A 225 10.16 14.34 -27.24
C GLU A 225 9.65 15.12 -26.02
N MET A 226 10.51 15.94 -25.40
CA MET A 226 10.20 16.80 -24.24
C MET A 226 10.63 18.26 -24.48
N ASP A 227 10.07 19.20 -23.72
CA ASP A 227 10.57 20.59 -23.65
C ASP A 227 10.34 21.22 -22.27
N PHE A 228 11.43 21.54 -21.56
CA PHE A 228 11.40 22.24 -20.27
C PHE A 228 10.85 23.67 -20.38
N ALA A 229 11.05 24.37 -21.50
CA ALA A 229 10.61 25.75 -21.66
C ALA A 229 9.08 25.87 -21.71
N THR A 230 8.41 24.92 -22.37
CA THR A 230 6.93 24.83 -22.37
C THR A 230 6.37 23.84 -21.34
N SER A 231 7.21 23.23 -20.50
CA SER A 231 6.82 22.13 -19.59
C SER A 231 6.08 20.98 -20.29
N LYS A 232 6.53 20.62 -21.50
CA LYS A 232 5.99 19.52 -22.30
C LYS A 232 6.71 18.21 -21.92
N PRO A 233 6.05 17.24 -21.26
CA PRO A 233 6.64 15.94 -20.98
C PRO A 233 6.66 15.06 -22.25
N PRO A 234 7.35 13.90 -22.21
CA PRO A 234 7.23 12.85 -23.23
C PRO A 234 5.80 12.44 -23.50
N THR A 235 5.50 11.93 -24.69
CA THR A 235 4.15 11.42 -25.03
C THR A 235 3.90 9.99 -24.53
N GLN A 236 4.96 9.23 -24.30
CA GLN A 236 4.93 7.85 -23.83
C GLN A 236 4.66 7.82 -22.31
N PRO A 237 3.91 6.83 -21.79
CA PRO A 237 3.74 6.66 -20.35
C PRO A 237 5.10 6.47 -19.66
N PHE A 238 5.20 6.94 -18.42
CA PHE A 238 6.38 6.78 -17.59
C PHE A 238 6.56 5.32 -17.18
N SER A 239 5.48 4.66 -16.75
CA SER A 239 5.51 3.26 -16.36
C SER A 239 4.14 2.59 -16.47
N PRO A 240 4.07 1.40 -17.08
CA PRO A 240 3.02 0.44 -16.77
C PRO A 240 3.04 0.07 -15.30
N ASN A 241 1.87 -0.26 -14.74
CA ASN A 241 1.73 -0.63 -13.34
C ASN A 241 0.57 -1.61 -13.11
N THR A 242 0.72 -2.42 -12.07
CA THR A 242 -0.27 -3.44 -11.68
C THR A 242 -0.46 -3.44 -10.17
N LEU A 243 -1.68 -3.68 -9.71
CA LEU A 243 -2.04 -3.66 -8.29
C LEU A 243 -2.61 -5.01 -7.86
N LYS A 244 -2.03 -5.59 -6.81
CA LYS A 244 -2.66 -6.64 -6.01
C LYS A 244 -3.04 -6.04 -4.67
N VAL A 245 -4.33 -6.03 -4.35
CA VAL A 245 -4.90 -5.45 -3.12
C VAL A 245 -5.92 -6.42 -2.51
N ASP A 246 -6.13 -6.32 -1.21
CA ASP A 246 -6.90 -7.23 -0.35
C ASP A 246 -8.37 -6.79 -0.08
N CYS A 247 -8.74 -5.61 -0.57
CA CYS A 247 -10.03 -4.94 -0.45
C CYS A 247 -10.51 -4.41 -1.80
N ASN A 248 -11.82 -4.17 -1.93
CA ASN A 248 -12.38 -3.45 -3.05
C ASN A 248 -12.52 -1.96 -2.71
N GLY A 249 -12.57 -1.07 -3.71
CA GLY A 249 -12.83 0.35 -3.48
C GLY A 249 -12.28 1.29 -4.53
N TYR A 250 -12.45 2.59 -4.31
CA TYR A 250 -11.86 3.63 -5.15
C TYR A 250 -10.58 4.17 -4.52
N PHE A 251 -9.44 3.92 -5.18
CA PHE A 251 -8.12 4.31 -4.68
C PHE A 251 -7.34 5.12 -5.70
N LYS A 252 -6.68 6.16 -5.19
CA LYS A 252 -5.66 6.95 -5.87
C LYS A 252 -4.29 6.54 -5.33
N LEU A 253 -3.46 5.97 -6.19
CA LEU A 253 -2.10 5.58 -5.86
C LEU A 253 -1.14 6.57 -6.52
N CYS A 254 -0.24 7.14 -5.72
CA CYS A 254 0.71 8.16 -6.14
C CYS A 254 2.15 7.70 -5.90
N PHE A 255 3.00 7.91 -6.90
CA PHE A 255 4.45 7.86 -6.76
C PHE A 255 4.98 9.29 -6.66
N LYS A 256 5.92 9.52 -5.75
CA LYS A 256 6.53 10.83 -5.48
C LYS A 256 8.05 10.72 -5.46
N LEU A 257 8.73 11.72 -6.01
CA LEU A 257 10.18 11.89 -5.86
C LEU A 257 10.45 13.14 -5.02
N GLN A 258 11.25 12.99 -3.98
CA GLN A 258 11.67 14.09 -3.11
C GLN A 258 13.20 14.13 -3.01
N ALA A 259 13.75 15.34 -3.05
CA ALA A 259 15.18 15.59 -2.91
C ALA A 259 15.55 15.80 -1.44
N LEU A 260 16.65 15.20 -1.00
CA LEU A 260 17.16 15.44 0.35
C LEU A 260 17.81 16.83 0.42
N SER A 261 17.52 17.56 1.50
CA SER A 261 18.12 18.87 1.79
C SER A 261 19.65 18.82 1.89
N ALA A 262 20.19 17.71 2.41
CA ALA A 262 21.59 17.34 2.34
C ALA A 262 21.72 15.83 2.11
N LYS A 263 22.81 15.42 1.47
CA LYS A 263 23.18 14.01 1.27
C LYS A 263 23.13 13.23 2.59
N GLY A 264 22.35 12.15 2.64
CA GLY A 264 22.18 11.31 3.83
C GLY A 264 21.35 11.94 4.96
N ALA A 265 20.65 13.05 4.71
CA ALA A 265 19.71 13.61 5.68
C ALA A 265 18.53 12.67 5.95
N ALA A 266 17.92 12.79 7.13
CA ALA A 266 16.69 12.08 7.46
C ALA A 266 15.53 12.57 6.58
N LYS A 267 14.71 11.62 6.11
CA LYS A 267 13.55 11.87 5.25
C LYS A 267 12.44 12.58 6.03
N SER A 268 11.78 13.55 5.40
CA SER A 268 10.73 14.38 5.98
C SER A 268 9.62 14.65 4.97
N ALA A 269 8.37 14.69 5.44
CA ALA A 269 7.22 15.06 4.60
C ALA A 269 7.36 16.47 3.96
N GLY A 270 8.23 17.34 4.51
CA GLY A 270 8.56 18.65 3.97
C GLY A 270 9.73 18.70 2.98
N ASP A 271 10.33 17.57 2.61
CA ASP A 271 11.45 17.54 1.66
C ASP A 271 11.05 17.98 0.24
N CYS A 272 12.00 18.55 -0.49
CA CYS A 272 11.78 19.25 -1.74
C CYS A 272 11.23 18.32 -2.83
N GLN A 273 9.93 18.42 -3.12
CA GLN A 273 9.26 17.55 -4.10
C GLN A 273 9.70 17.89 -5.53
N VAL A 274 10.29 16.90 -6.21
CA VAL A 274 10.66 16.98 -7.63
C VAL A 274 9.42 16.77 -8.50
N MET A 275 8.62 15.74 -8.19
CA MET A 275 7.39 15.41 -8.92
C MET A 275 6.46 14.54 -8.07
N GLU A 276 5.19 14.48 -8.47
CA GLU A 276 4.19 13.51 -8.03
C GLU A 276 3.39 13.07 -9.26
N VAL A 277 3.26 11.76 -9.48
CA VAL A 277 2.38 11.19 -10.51
C VAL A 277 1.46 10.17 -9.87
N CYS A 278 0.18 10.22 -10.24
CA CYS A 278 -0.84 9.35 -9.68
C CYS A 278 -1.64 8.65 -10.77
N THR A 279 -2.14 7.48 -10.42
CA THR A 279 -3.20 6.75 -11.11
C THR A 279 -4.35 6.51 -10.14
N GLU A 280 -5.57 6.39 -10.63
CA GLU A 280 -6.75 6.21 -9.80
C GLU A 280 -7.84 5.43 -10.54
N GLY A 281 -8.69 4.75 -9.77
CA GLY A 281 -9.78 3.94 -10.31
C GLY A 281 -10.54 3.20 -9.21
N HIS A 282 -11.60 2.50 -9.62
CA HIS A 282 -12.28 1.51 -8.77
C HIS A 282 -11.67 0.12 -9.01
N TYR A 283 -11.45 -0.61 -7.92
CA TYR A 283 -10.86 -1.94 -7.92
C TYR A 283 -11.89 -2.89 -7.30
N GLY A 284 -12.62 -3.64 -8.13
CA GLY A 284 -13.71 -4.53 -7.69
C GLY A 284 -13.33 -6.01 -7.59
N LEU A 285 -12.03 -6.34 -7.57
CA LEU A 285 -11.51 -7.71 -7.63
C LEU A 285 -10.37 -7.94 -6.60
N ALA A 286 -10.65 -7.68 -5.32
CA ALA A 286 -9.75 -7.99 -4.20
C ALA A 286 -9.14 -9.40 -4.32
N GLY A 287 -7.82 -9.47 -4.38
CA GLY A 287 -7.03 -10.69 -4.53
C GLY A 287 -7.11 -11.38 -5.90
N LYS A 288 -7.98 -10.94 -6.83
CA LYS A 288 -8.27 -11.63 -8.09
C LYS A 288 -7.86 -10.81 -9.31
N GLY A 289 -7.14 -11.42 -10.23
CA GLY A 289 -6.86 -10.85 -11.54
C GLY A 289 -8.10 -10.85 -12.45
N PRO A 290 -7.98 -10.34 -13.69
CA PRO A 290 -9.10 -10.13 -14.62
C PRO A 290 -9.99 -11.34 -14.92
N ASN A 291 -9.50 -12.56 -14.68
CA ASN A 291 -10.20 -13.83 -14.93
C ASN A 291 -10.70 -14.52 -13.64
N GLY A 292 -10.67 -13.85 -12.48
CA GLY A 292 -11.13 -14.41 -11.20
C GLY A 292 -10.15 -15.38 -10.51
N THR A 293 -9.01 -15.66 -11.13
CA THR A 293 -7.84 -16.33 -10.55
C THR A 293 -7.03 -15.36 -9.68
N ASP A 294 -6.26 -15.84 -8.70
CA ASP A 294 -5.32 -14.98 -7.97
C ASP A 294 -4.38 -14.26 -8.94
N GLY A 295 -4.35 -12.93 -8.91
CA GLY A 295 -3.67 -12.16 -9.95
C GLY A 295 -3.68 -10.66 -9.72
N GLU A 296 -2.83 -9.98 -10.48
CA GLU A 296 -2.67 -8.53 -10.44
C GLU A 296 -3.69 -7.84 -11.35
N LEU A 297 -4.20 -6.69 -10.92
CA LEU A 297 -5.07 -5.85 -11.72
C LEU A 297 -4.24 -4.83 -12.51
N PRO A 298 -4.35 -4.78 -13.85
CA PRO A 298 -3.71 -3.72 -14.63
C PRO A 298 -4.34 -2.38 -14.26
N MET A 299 -3.50 -1.39 -13.97
CA MET A 299 -3.94 -0.03 -13.69
C MET A 299 -3.75 0.85 -14.94
N PRO A 300 -4.36 2.05 -14.98
CA PRO A 300 -3.95 3.07 -15.94
C PRO A 300 -2.48 3.45 -15.70
N ASP A 301 -1.66 3.32 -16.75
CA ASP A 301 -0.23 3.63 -16.73
C ASP A 301 0.07 4.98 -16.05
N LEU A 302 1.18 5.04 -15.31
CA LEU A 302 1.69 6.31 -14.79
C LEU A 302 2.06 7.23 -15.95
N LYS A 303 1.45 8.41 -15.96
CA LYS A 303 1.70 9.44 -16.96
C LYS A 303 3.16 9.93 -16.89
N SER A 304 3.70 10.25 -18.04
CA SER A 304 4.91 11.06 -18.19
C SER A 304 4.88 12.33 -17.34
N TRP A 305 6.02 12.76 -16.83
CA TRP A 305 6.15 14.00 -16.07
C TRP A 305 7.41 14.77 -16.46
N ILE A 306 7.38 16.08 -16.22
CA ILE A 306 8.52 16.99 -16.39
C ILE A 306 8.41 18.05 -15.29
N THR A 307 9.55 18.43 -14.69
CA THR A 307 9.57 19.49 -13.68
C THR A 307 9.22 20.83 -14.30
N LYS A 308 8.31 21.56 -13.67
CA LYS A 308 7.99 22.94 -14.03
C LYS A 308 9.14 23.89 -13.66
N PRO A 309 9.32 24.99 -14.40
CA PRO A 309 10.22 26.08 -14.00
C PRO A 309 9.91 26.59 -12.60
N GLY A 310 10.96 26.85 -11.80
CA GLY A 310 10.86 27.32 -10.43
C GLY A 310 11.16 26.23 -9.40
N ALA A 311 10.28 26.05 -8.41
CA ALA A 311 10.55 25.20 -7.24
C ALA A 311 10.90 23.74 -7.61
N GLU A 312 10.14 23.10 -8.50
CA GLU A 312 10.39 21.72 -8.95
C GLU A 312 11.78 21.59 -9.63
N THR A 313 12.21 22.61 -10.38
CA THR A 313 13.56 22.67 -10.99
C THR A 313 14.65 22.80 -9.93
N THR A 314 14.44 23.61 -8.89
CA THR A 314 15.36 23.70 -7.75
C THR A 314 15.44 22.37 -6.99
N CYS A 315 14.32 21.70 -6.77
CA CYS A 315 14.29 20.36 -6.17
C CYS A 315 15.03 19.33 -7.04
N ALA A 316 14.88 19.38 -8.37
CA ALA A 316 15.67 18.53 -9.28
C ALA A 316 17.18 18.79 -9.16
N GLY A 317 17.60 20.05 -9.00
CA GLY A 317 19.00 20.40 -8.72
C GLY A 317 19.52 19.82 -7.40
N LEU A 318 18.71 19.87 -6.34
CA LEU A 318 19.04 19.20 -5.06
C LEU A 318 19.10 17.69 -5.21
N PHE A 319 18.15 17.07 -5.92
CA PHE A 319 18.11 15.62 -6.15
C PHE A 319 19.35 15.13 -6.90
N TYR A 320 19.73 15.85 -7.96
CA TYR A 320 20.93 15.58 -8.75
C TYR A 320 22.21 15.59 -7.89
N ALA A 321 22.33 16.56 -6.97
CA ALA A 321 23.52 16.75 -6.14
C ALA A 321 23.57 15.83 -4.89
N ASN A 322 22.44 15.66 -4.20
CA ASN A 322 22.34 15.01 -2.89
C ASN A 322 21.74 13.60 -2.93
N GLY A 323 21.16 13.20 -4.06
CA GLY A 323 20.22 12.09 -4.09
C GLY A 323 18.86 12.49 -3.53
N GLY A 324 18.02 11.48 -3.31
CA GLY A 324 16.66 11.67 -2.86
C GLY A 324 16.01 10.35 -2.50
N TYR A 325 14.68 10.34 -2.45
CA TYR A 325 13.92 9.11 -2.28
C TYR A 325 12.66 9.10 -3.13
N GLY A 326 12.25 7.90 -3.52
CA GLY A 326 10.93 7.62 -4.03
C GLY A 326 10.02 7.20 -2.90
N SER A 327 8.78 7.68 -2.88
CA SER A 327 7.74 7.20 -1.98
C SER A 327 6.48 6.83 -2.75
N PHE A 328 5.82 5.76 -2.29
CA PHE A 328 4.55 5.30 -2.83
C PHE A 328 3.47 5.46 -1.75
N SER A 329 2.39 6.14 -2.11
CA SER A 329 1.26 6.40 -1.22
C SER A 329 -0.07 6.02 -1.86
N VAL A 330 -1.03 5.67 -1.01
CA VAL A 330 -2.42 5.38 -1.38
C VAL A 330 -3.35 6.30 -0.59
N LYS A 331 -4.34 6.87 -1.29
CA LYS A 331 -5.47 7.59 -0.70
C LYS A 331 -6.78 7.14 -1.33
N GLY A 332 -7.80 6.85 -0.53
CA GLY A 332 -9.12 6.48 -1.05
C GLY A 332 -10.06 5.92 0.01
N ILE A 333 -11.10 5.22 -0.45
CA ILE A 333 -12.11 4.59 0.40
C ILE A 333 -12.46 3.20 -0.15
N SER A 334 -12.54 2.22 0.74
CA SER A 334 -12.98 0.87 0.39
C SER A 334 -14.49 0.82 0.14
N ASP A 335 -14.99 -0.19 -0.57
CA ASP A 335 -16.43 -0.41 -0.75
C ASP A 335 -17.14 -0.68 0.60
N GLU A 336 -16.38 -1.07 1.62
CA GLU A 336 -16.80 -1.26 3.02
C GLU A 336 -16.51 -0.05 3.93
N CYS A 337 -16.33 1.13 3.33
CA CYS A 337 -16.10 2.43 3.97
C CYS A 337 -14.79 2.61 4.74
N ASP A 338 -13.79 1.73 4.57
CA ASP A 338 -12.50 1.94 5.20
C ASP A 338 -11.72 3.02 4.46
N GLN A 339 -11.53 4.17 5.12
CA GLN A 339 -10.66 5.24 4.61
C GLN A 339 -9.20 4.80 4.67
N VAL A 340 -8.51 4.97 3.55
CA VAL A 340 -7.08 4.69 3.41
C VAL A 340 -6.37 5.99 3.06
N ASP A 341 -5.34 6.35 3.83
CA ASP A 341 -4.44 7.46 3.54
C ASP A 341 -3.07 7.16 4.17
N LYS A 342 -2.19 6.47 3.44
CA LYS A 342 -0.86 6.06 3.93
C LYS A 342 0.22 6.09 2.84
N THR A 343 1.44 6.43 3.24
CA THR A 343 2.67 6.04 2.52
C THR A 343 3.05 4.65 3.01
N PHE A 344 3.32 3.72 2.09
CA PHE A 344 3.56 2.30 2.41
C PHE A 344 4.94 1.80 2.03
N LEU A 345 5.54 2.33 0.95
CA LEU A 345 6.94 2.10 0.62
C LEU A 345 7.69 3.43 0.44
N THR A 346 8.95 3.45 0.84
CA THR A 346 9.92 4.51 0.54
C THR A 346 11.30 3.91 0.32
N PHE A 347 12.00 4.35 -0.73
CA PHE A 347 13.30 3.80 -1.15
C PHE A 347 14.26 4.89 -1.64
N ASP A 348 15.56 4.66 -1.52
CA ASP A 348 16.59 5.69 -1.70
C ASP A 348 17.21 5.71 -3.10
N TYR A 349 17.30 6.93 -3.65
CA TYR A 349 18.01 7.26 -4.87
C TYR A 349 19.37 7.87 -4.57
N CYS A 350 20.37 7.36 -5.28
CA CYS A 350 21.72 7.90 -5.26
C CYS A 350 21.82 9.31 -5.87
N PRO A 351 22.78 10.13 -5.40
CA PRO A 351 23.29 11.25 -6.17
C PRO A 351 23.75 10.81 -7.57
N ILE A 352 23.58 11.67 -8.57
CA ILE A 352 23.86 11.32 -9.97
C ILE A 352 25.31 10.90 -10.24
N TYR A 353 26.27 11.42 -9.46
CA TYR A 353 27.69 11.11 -9.62
C TYR A 353 28.03 9.65 -9.26
N CYS A 354 27.16 8.95 -8.52
CA CYS A 354 27.32 7.53 -8.23
C CYS A 354 27.15 6.63 -9.48
N ASN A 355 26.63 7.16 -10.59
CA ASN A 355 26.57 6.46 -11.87
C ASN A 355 27.96 6.30 -12.51
N ASP A 356 28.93 7.15 -12.16
CA ASP A 356 30.33 7.00 -12.58
C ASP A 356 30.95 5.76 -11.90
N PRO A 357 31.51 4.80 -12.67
CA PRO A 357 32.19 3.63 -12.12
C PRO A 357 33.25 3.95 -11.05
N ALA A 358 33.95 5.09 -11.15
CA ALA A 358 34.95 5.52 -10.18
C ALA A 358 34.36 5.92 -8.82
N ASN A 359 33.06 6.19 -8.75
CA ASN A 359 32.36 6.59 -7.53
C ASN A 359 31.60 5.43 -6.85
N LYS A 360 31.40 4.29 -7.52
CA LYS A 360 30.57 3.17 -7.02
C LYS A 360 30.97 2.63 -5.63
N SER A 361 32.26 2.67 -5.30
CA SER A 361 32.78 2.18 -4.00
C SER A 361 32.69 3.21 -2.87
N LYS A 362 32.19 4.43 -3.13
CA LYS A 362 32.01 5.45 -2.08
C LYS A 362 30.83 5.07 -1.18
N PRO A 363 30.89 5.23 0.16
CA PRO A 363 29.85 4.77 1.08
C PRO A 363 28.43 5.26 0.73
N GLU A 364 28.31 6.47 0.21
CA GLU A 364 27.05 7.07 -0.26
C GLU A 364 26.47 6.48 -1.56
N CYS A 365 27.29 5.74 -2.31
CA CYS A 365 26.92 5.11 -3.57
C CYS A 365 26.60 3.61 -3.35
N VAL A 366 26.87 3.11 -2.15
CA VAL A 366 26.50 1.77 -1.68
C VAL A 366 25.09 1.82 -1.09
N ASN A 367 24.28 0.78 -1.31
CA ASN A 367 22.90 0.62 -0.84
C ASN A 367 21.82 1.52 -1.50
N CYS A 368 22.15 2.30 -2.53
CA CYS A 368 21.11 2.90 -3.39
C CYS A 368 20.43 1.84 -4.26
N THR A 369 19.13 1.98 -4.52
CA THR A 369 18.38 1.01 -5.32
C THR A 369 17.62 1.70 -6.45
N THR A 370 17.49 1.01 -7.59
CA THR A 370 16.47 1.32 -8.60
C THR A 370 15.16 0.69 -8.11
N GLY A 371 14.42 1.39 -7.23
CA GLY A 371 13.24 0.80 -6.60
C GLY A 371 12.08 0.61 -7.56
N SER A 372 11.77 -0.65 -7.87
CA SER A 372 10.62 -1.07 -8.68
C SER A 372 9.52 -1.64 -7.79
N GLY A 373 8.38 -0.95 -7.69
CA GLY A 373 7.20 -1.36 -6.91
C GLY A 373 7.44 -1.61 -5.41
N GLY A 374 6.40 -2.05 -4.69
CA GLY A 374 6.49 -2.33 -3.26
C GLY A 374 5.30 -3.08 -2.64
N PRO A 375 5.54 -3.93 -1.61
CA PRO A 375 4.47 -4.48 -0.77
C PRO A 375 3.85 -3.40 0.14
N PHE A 376 2.67 -3.69 0.70
CA PHE A 376 1.89 -2.77 1.56
C PHE A 376 2.04 -2.99 3.06
#